data_AF-M0QWM8-F1
#
_entry.id   AF-M0QWM8-F1
#
_cell.length_a   1.000
_cell.length_b   1.000
_cell.length_c   1.000
_cell.angle_alpha   90.00
_cell.angle_beta   90.00
_cell.angle_gamma   90.00
#
_symmetry.space_group_name_H-M   'P 1'
#
loop_
_entity.id
_entity.type
_entity.pdbx_description
1 polymer ?
#
loop_
_entity_poly.entity_id
_entity_poly.type
_entity_poly.pdbx_seq_one_letter_code
_entity_poly.pdbx_strand_id
1 'polypeptide(L)' 'MQEIIASVDHIKFDLEIAVEQQLGAQPLPFPGMDKSGAAVCEFFLKAACGKGKRPLTSSHPS' A
#
# COMPACT_ATOMS: atom_id res chain seq x y z
N MET A 1 -3.00 13.18 -25.06
CA MET A 1 -1.98 13.22 -26.12
C MET A 1 -0.73 12.43 -25.73
N GLN A 2 -0.17 12.64 -24.55
CA GLN A 2 0.99 11.88 -24.07
C GLN A 2 0.76 10.36 -24.03
N GLU A 3 -0.44 9.93 -23.62
CA GLU A 3 -0.84 8.51 -23.62
C GLU A 3 -0.81 7.85 -25.02
N ILE A 4 -0.94 8.62 -26.10
CA ILE A 4 -0.89 8.07 -27.48
C ILE A 4 0.56 8.02 -27.98
N ILE A 5 1.36 9.02 -27.61
CA ILE A 5 2.75 9.18 -28.09
C ILE A 5 3.71 8.33 -27.26
N ALA A 6 3.44 8.18 -25.96
CA ALA A 6 4.30 7.56 -24.97
C ALA A 6 3.46 6.86 -23.89
N SER A 7 2.55 5.96 -24.29
CA SER A 7 1.90 5.06 -23.33
C SER A 7 2.96 4.20 -22.64
N VAL A 8 2.86 4.11 -21.32
CA VAL A 8 3.69 3.25 -20.47
C VAL A 8 2.87 2.12 -19.85
N ASP A 9 1.65 1.89 -20.31
CA ASP A 9 0.71 0.92 -19.69
C ASP A 9 1.20 -0.53 -19.78
N HIS A 10 2.09 -0.80 -20.73
CA HIS A 10 2.72 -2.11 -20.92
C HIS A 10 4.02 -2.27 -20.12
N ILE A 11 4.47 -1.22 -19.43
CA ILE A 11 5.67 -1.20 -18.60
C ILE A 11 5.24 -1.36 -17.15
N LYS A 12 5.75 -2.39 -16.47
CA LYS A 12 5.63 -2.50 -15.01
C LYS A 12 6.76 -1.74 -14.35
N PHE A 13 6.42 -0.74 -13.54
CA PHE A 13 7.42 0.01 -12.80
C PHE A 13 7.78 -0.72 -11.51
N ASP A 14 9.06 -0.66 -11.13
CA ASP A 14 9.51 -1.16 -9.82
C ASP A 14 8.74 -0.50 -8.67
N LEU A 15 8.31 0.75 -8.86
CA LEU A 15 7.50 1.49 -7.89
C LEU A 15 6.12 0.86 -7.69
N GLU A 16 5.45 0.41 -8.76
CA GLU A 16 4.16 -0.28 -8.66
C GLU A 16 4.32 -1.58 -7.85
N ILE A 17 5.34 -2.37 -8.20
CA ILE A 17 5.65 -3.63 -7.50
C ILE A 17 5.96 -3.37 -6.02
N ALA A 18 6.80 -2.36 -5.74
CA ALA A 18 7.19 -2.03 -4.38
C ALA A 18 6.02 -1.55 -3.52
N VAL A 19 5.07 -0.79 -4.10
CA VAL A 19 3.86 -0.32 -3.41
C VAL A 19 2.90 -1.49 -3.14
N GLU A 20 2.61 -2.31 -4.16
CA GLU A 20 1.73 -3.48 -4.03
C GLU A 20 2.25 -4.48 -2.99
N GLN A 21 3.56 -4.74 -2.99
CA GLN A 21 4.21 -5.65 -2.05
C GLN A 21 4.59 -4.99 -0.72
N GLN A 22 4.32 -3.70 -0.54
CA GLN A 22 4.69 -2.91 0.64
C GLN A 22 6.17 -3.03 1.03
N LEU A 23 7.06 -3.09 0.04
CA LEU A 23 8.50 -3.20 0.26
C LEU A 23 9.01 -1.97 1.01
N GLY A 24 9.84 -2.19 2.03
CA GLY A 24 10.40 -1.13 2.87
C GLY A 24 9.43 -0.51 3.88
N ALA A 25 8.14 -0.87 3.87
CA ALA A 25 7.18 -0.33 4.83
C ALA A 25 7.37 -0.96 6.22
N GLN A 26 7.85 -0.17 7.18
CA GLN A 26 8.01 -0.56 8.58
C GLN A 26 6.67 -0.52 9.35
N PRO A 27 6.52 -1.29 10.43
CA PRO A 27 5.39 -1.15 11.33
C PRO A 27 5.32 0.26 11.94
N LEU A 28 4.11 0.74 12.22
CA LEU A 28 3.94 2.03 12.89
C LEU A 28 4.64 2.00 14.26
N PRO A 29 5.29 3.11 14.69
CA PRO A 29 6.09 3.14 15.90
C PRO A 29 5.26 3.01 17.18
N PHE A 30 4.02 3.52 17.18
CA PHE A 30 3.15 3.54 18.35
C PHE A 30 1.76 2.96 18.04
N PRO A 31 1.14 2.24 19.01
CA PRO A 31 -0.28 1.88 18.92
C PRO A 31 -1.17 3.13 18.91
N GLY A 32 -2.27 3.09 18.16
CA GLY A 32 -3.27 4.18 18.13
C GLY A 32 -2.88 5.39 17.27
N MET A 33 -1.76 5.33 16.55
CA MET A 33 -1.40 6.37 15.59
C MET A 33 -2.45 6.48 14.48
N ASP A 34 -2.79 7.72 14.11
CA ASP A 34 -3.73 7.96 13.02
C ASP A 34 -3.17 7.43 11.70
N LYS A 35 -4.05 6.79 10.95
CA LYS A 35 -3.75 6.12 9.68
C LYS A 35 -4.38 6.86 8.50
N SER A 36 -5.02 8.01 8.74
CA SER A 36 -5.68 8.81 7.71
C SER A 36 -4.67 9.24 6.63
N GLY A 37 -5.06 9.10 5.36
CA GLY A 37 -4.20 9.41 4.21
C GLY A 37 -3.21 8.31 3.82
N ALA A 38 -3.09 7.23 4.59
CA ALA A 38 -2.29 6.06 4.19
C ALA A 38 -3.09 5.12 3.25
N ALA A 39 -2.38 4.36 2.43
CA ALA A 39 -2.98 3.37 1.52
C ALA A 39 -3.60 2.18 2.29
N VAL A 40 -4.62 1.56 1.69
CA VAL A 40 -5.22 0.32 2.20
C VAL A 40 -4.25 -0.85 2.05
N CYS A 41 -4.01 -1.56 3.15
CA CYS A 41 -3.14 -2.72 3.12
C CYS A 41 -3.88 -3.92 2.53
N GLU A 42 -3.52 -4.32 1.31
CA GLU A 42 -4.11 -5.51 0.67
C GLU A 42 -3.84 -6.80 1.44
N PHE A 43 -2.65 -6.94 2.04
CA PHE A 43 -2.34 -8.12 2.87
C PHE A 43 -3.27 -8.21 4.07
N PHE A 44 -3.74 -7.08 4.61
CA PHE A 44 -4.70 -7.08 5.71
C PHE A 44 -6.07 -7.57 5.21
N LEU A 45 -6.49 -7.09 4.03
CA LEU A 45 -7.73 -7.55 3.39
C LEU A 45 -7.70 -9.06 3.07
N LYS A 46 -6.55 -9.58 2.66
CA LYS A 46 -6.32 -11.01 2.35
C LYS A 46 -5.96 -11.85 3.59
N ALA A 47 -6.04 -11.29 4.80
CA ALA A 47 -5.66 -11.94 6.07
C ALA A 47 -4.22 -12.49 6.14
N ALA A 48 -3.30 -11.91 5.36
CA ALA A 48 -1.89 -12.31 5.25
C ALA A 48 -0.91 -11.24 5.81
N CYS A 49 -1.41 -10.19 6.46
CA CYS A 49 -0.55 -9.09 6.93
C CYS A 49 0.30 -9.49 8.16
N GLY A 50 1.61 -9.61 7.97
CA GLY A 50 2.57 -9.87 9.05
C GLY A 50 2.77 -8.72 10.04
N LYS A 51 2.23 -7.51 9.78
CA LYS A 51 2.41 -6.32 10.63
C LYS A 51 1.42 -6.24 11.80
N GLY A 52 0.52 -7.22 11.93
CA GLY A 52 -0.43 -7.35 13.05
C GLY A 52 -1.35 -6.13 13.19
N LYS A 53 -1.43 -5.55 14.40
CA LYS A 53 -2.27 -4.38 14.72
C LYS A 53 -1.66 -3.02 14.31
N ARG A 54 -0.48 -3.00 13.68
CA ARG A 54 0.19 -1.75 13.23
C ARG A 54 0.45 -1.69 11.69
N PRO A 55 -0.55 -1.95 10.82
CA PRO A 55 -0.43 -1.78 9.36
C PRO A 55 -0.73 -0.34 8.90
N LEU A 56 -0.51 -0.05 7.61
CA LEU A 56 -0.79 1.24 6.96
C LEU A 56 -2.24 1.70 7.14
N THR A 57 -3.23 1.03 6.55
CA THR A 57 -4.64 1.10 6.96
C THR A 57 -5.31 -0.27 6.86
N SER A 58 -6.30 -0.50 7.71
CA SER A 58 -7.16 -1.68 7.72
C SER A 58 -8.54 -1.17 7.34
N SER A 59 -9.09 -1.59 6.20
CA SER A 59 -10.35 -1.07 5.66
C SER A 59 -11.55 -1.38 6.56
N HIS A 60 -11.74 -0.57 7.59
CA HIS A 60 -13.04 -0.25 8.16
C HIS A 60 -13.03 1.23 8.55
N PRO A 61 -13.75 2.10 7.81
CA PRO A 61 -14.21 3.34 8.40
C PRO A 61 -15.18 2.97 9.52
N SER A 62 -14.87 3.38 10.75
CA SER A 62 -15.86 3.42 11.83
C SER A 62 -16.79 4.61 11.63
#